data_AF-A0A4Y7LZ79-F1
#
_entry.id   AF-A0A4Y7LZ79-F1
#
_cell.length_a   1.000
_cell.length_b   1.000
_cell.length_c   1.000
_cell.angle_alpha   90.00
_cell.angle_beta   90.00
_cell.angle_gamma   90.00
#
_symmetry.space_group_name_H-M   'P 1'
#
loop_
_entity.id
_entity.type
_entity.pdbx_description
1 polymer ?
#
loop_
_entity_poly.entity_id
_entity_poly.type
_entity_poly.pdbx_seq_one_letter_code
_entity_poly.pdbx_strand_id
1 'polypeptide(L)'
;MDDVGRVSFCCQRCWTPLRLDAGFICSVDEHTIAELSLPAIRTPELDYASQTSSLDNFIPGHQDHLSTHQGFTFVSHMIVGGNTNNIGHLSHYVRKSTRLFDLVSSTSDIDHPLCEDCSDSLLSLLEQQLSQAEEECQEYKYFLNKITKETEDENLSNLEVLEKELFCLQAEELELKSELKELVKKHEIITKEIEYEKEEENLVQEEEEKYWKSYSVHRNRQFQVLDEQISLECQLRFTRSNLDRLKQTNAFNAAFHLWHIGHFGTINGLRMGRLPSVPVDWAEINAAWGQVTILLSALARKINLVFHRYKLLPFGSQSCIEDIVENKVYPLYGSGGFRFLWDAKFDFGMVSFLDCLQQFQQKVEGGQKSEDDTGRLNFQFPYRMERGRIEDRATRQWYSIKIQFNSEEQWTKALKFMLTNLKWGVAWVAAQNSLPELL
;
A
#
# COMPACT_ATOMS: atom_id res chain seq x y z
N MET A 1 82.73 -84.91 21.74
CA MET A 1 83.50 -83.79 22.27
C MET A 1 84.18 -83.16 21.07
N ASP A 2 83.40 -82.40 20.35
CA ASP A 2 83.31 -80.94 20.53
C ASP A 2 84.34 -80.32 19.61
N ASP A 3 83.92 -80.12 18.36
CA ASP A 3 84.04 -78.75 17.87
C ASP A 3 82.73 -78.41 17.15
N VAL A 4 81.85 -77.75 17.91
CA VAL A 4 80.67 -77.06 17.43
C VAL A 4 81.16 -75.95 16.52
N GLY A 5 81.47 -76.30 15.27
CA GLY A 5 81.74 -75.35 14.19
C GLY A 5 80.46 -74.61 13.88
N ARG A 6 80.28 -73.46 14.56
CA ARG A 6 79.08 -72.61 14.54
C ARG A 6 78.55 -72.40 13.12
N VAL A 7 77.37 -72.94 12.83
CA VAL A 7 76.55 -72.53 11.69
C VAL A 7 76.09 -71.10 11.97
N SER A 8 76.55 -70.14 11.19
CA SER A 8 76.27 -68.73 11.46
C SER A 8 75.20 -68.11 10.54
N PHE A 9 74.77 -68.78 9.46
CA PHE A 9 73.81 -68.21 8.52
C PHE A 9 72.84 -69.26 7.93
N CYS A 10 71.59 -68.84 7.67
CA CYS A 10 70.55 -69.63 7.03
C CYS A 10 70.08 -68.94 5.76
N CYS A 11 69.56 -69.69 4.79
CA CYS A 11 68.91 -69.13 3.61
C CYS A 11 67.71 -68.29 4.04
N GLN A 12 67.61 -67.03 3.64
CA GLN A 12 66.53 -66.16 4.10
C GLN A 12 65.17 -66.50 3.46
N ARG A 13 65.16 -67.25 2.35
CA ARG A 13 63.93 -67.65 1.66
C ARG A 13 63.36 -68.99 2.12
N CYS A 14 64.21 -70.00 2.35
CA CYS A 14 63.78 -71.35 2.72
C CYS A 14 64.32 -71.83 4.08
N TRP A 15 65.06 -70.99 4.81
CA TRP A 15 65.58 -71.22 6.17
C TRP A 15 66.50 -72.42 6.34
N THR A 16 67.04 -72.96 5.23
CA THR A 16 68.02 -74.04 5.25
C THR A 16 69.37 -73.56 5.78
N PRO A 17 70.05 -74.33 6.65
CA PRO A 17 71.34 -73.93 7.22
C PRO A 17 72.43 -73.93 6.14
N LEU A 18 73.15 -72.81 6.00
CA LEU A 18 74.18 -72.65 4.98
C LEU A 18 75.57 -72.87 5.58
N ARG A 19 76.42 -73.60 4.85
CA ARG A 19 77.86 -73.69 5.13
C ARG A 19 78.60 -72.77 4.16
N LEU A 20 79.14 -71.68 4.69
CA LEU A 20 80.02 -70.79 3.93
C LEU A 20 81.40 -71.42 3.81
N ASP A 21 82.00 -71.35 2.62
CA ASP A 21 83.34 -71.86 2.38
C ASP A 21 84.40 -71.00 3.11
N ALA A 22 85.45 -71.63 3.63
CA ALA A 22 86.48 -70.96 4.43
C ALA A 22 87.35 -69.97 3.62
N GLY A 23 87.32 -70.06 2.28
CA GLY A 23 87.99 -69.14 1.36
C GLY A 23 87.26 -67.82 1.10
N PHE A 24 86.01 -67.67 1.56
CA PHE A 24 85.12 -66.55 1.20
C PHE A 24 85.61 -65.16 1.65
N ILE A 25 86.63 -65.07 2.50
CA ILE A 25 87.13 -63.80 3.07
C ILE A 25 88.51 -63.37 2.54
N CYS A 26 89.32 -64.27 1.99
CA CYS A 26 90.65 -63.86 1.52
C CYS A 26 90.64 -63.10 0.18
N SER A 27 89.50 -63.03 -0.52
CA SER A 27 89.39 -62.46 -1.86
C SER A 27 88.58 -61.16 -1.97
N VAL A 28 87.93 -60.70 -0.90
CA VAL A 28 87.09 -59.49 -0.96
C VAL A 28 87.88 -58.30 -0.41
N ASP A 29 88.48 -57.55 -1.33
CA ASP A 29 89.29 -56.37 -1.03
C ASP A 29 88.39 -55.15 -0.76
N GLU A 30 88.92 -54.12 -0.11
CA GLU A 30 88.14 -52.90 0.25
C GLU A 30 87.57 -52.21 -1.00
N HIS A 31 88.28 -52.34 -2.12
CA HIS A 31 87.86 -51.89 -3.44
C HIS A 31 86.61 -52.63 -3.95
N THR A 32 86.52 -53.95 -3.72
CA THR A 32 85.40 -54.77 -4.19
C THR A 32 84.12 -54.46 -3.41
N ILE A 33 84.24 -54.13 -2.12
CA ILE A 33 83.11 -53.69 -1.29
C ILE A 33 82.65 -52.29 -1.72
N ALA A 34 83.59 -51.40 -2.06
CA ALA A 34 83.26 -50.07 -2.56
C ALA A 34 82.50 -50.14 -3.89
N GLU A 35 82.91 -51.01 -4.81
CA GLU A 35 82.20 -51.23 -6.08
C GLU A 35 80.81 -51.82 -5.88
N LEU A 36 80.64 -52.81 -4.99
CA LEU A 36 79.34 -53.39 -4.65
C LEU A 36 78.40 -52.40 -3.93
N SER A 37 78.95 -51.34 -3.32
CA SER A 37 78.17 -50.28 -2.68
C SER A 37 77.74 -49.17 -3.64
N LEU A 38 78.14 -49.24 -4.91
CA LEU A 38 77.63 -48.33 -5.93
C LEU A 38 76.15 -48.66 -6.22
N PRO A 39 75.27 -47.65 -6.32
CA PRO A 39 73.85 -47.89 -6.54
C PRO A 39 73.62 -48.56 -7.90
N ALA A 40 72.97 -49.73 -7.91
CA ALA A 40 72.41 -50.28 -9.14
C ALA A 40 71.28 -49.36 -9.61
N ILE A 41 71.41 -48.79 -10.81
CA ILE A 41 70.46 -47.81 -11.35
C ILE A 41 69.10 -48.50 -11.54
N ARG A 42 68.16 -48.26 -10.62
CA ARG A 42 66.74 -48.52 -10.84
C ARG A 42 66.21 -47.37 -11.70
N THR A 43 65.69 -47.67 -12.88
CA THR A 43 64.90 -46.70 -13.64
C THR A 43 63.69 -46.31 -12.79
N PRO A 44 63.50 -45.03 -12.45
CA PRO A 44 62.36 -44.62 -11.63
C PRO A 44 61.06 -44.87 -12.40
N GLU A 45 60.09 -45.53 -11.75
CA GLU A 45 58.70 -45.55 -12.20
C GLU A 45 58.18 -44.10 -12.18
N LEU A 46 58.06 -43.48 -13.35
CA LEU A 46 57.40 -42.19 -13.51
C LEU A 46 55.89 -42.39 -13.33
N ASP A 47 55.37 -41.91 -12.21
CA ASP A 47 53.95 -41.95 -11.86
C ASP A 47 53.16 -40.88 -12.65
N TYR A 48 52.58 -41.28 -13.78
CA TYR A 48 51.88 -40.40 -14.72
C TYR A 48 50.52 -39.86 -14.22
N ALA A 49 50.10 -40.18 -12.99
CA ALA A 49 48.75 -39.86 -12.51
C ALA A 49 48.60 -38.47 -11.84
N SER A 50 49.69 -37.73 -11.56
CA SER A 50 49.62 -36.50 -10.72
C SER A 50 49.96 -35.17 -11.42
N GLN A 51 50.16 -35.14 -12.74
CA GLN A 51 50.53 -33.91 -13.46
C GLN A 51 49.66 -33.57 -14.69
N THR A 52 48.36 -33.87 -14.64
CA THR A 52 47.41 -33.48 -15.71
C THR A 52 46.96 -32.01 -15.66
N SER A 53 47.52 -31.16 -14.80
CA SER A 53 47.13 -29.73 -14.71
C SER A 53 48.29 -28.71 -14.71
N SER A 54 49.51 -29.12 -15.06
CA SER A 54 50.64 -28.17 -15.24
C SER A 54 51.52 -28.56 -16.43
N LEU A 55 50.90 -28.84 -17.57
CA LEU A 55 51.57 -29.13 -18.84
C LEU A 55 51.71 -27.90 -19.75
N ASP A 56 51.92 -26.72 -19.16
CA ASP A 56 52.45 -25.57 -19.89
C ASP A 56 53.63 -25.01 -19.08
N ASN A 57 54.83 -25.16 -19.66
CA ASN A 57 56.15 -24.73 -19.16
C ASN A 57 56.93 -25.73 -18.29
N PHE A 58 57.45 -26.79 -18.93
CA PHE A 58 58.73 -27.35 -18.50
C PHE A 58 59.61 -27.70 -19.72
N ILE A 59 60.75 -27.01 -19.84
CA ILE A 59 61.80 -27.28 -20.84
C ILE A 59 62.91 -28.06 -20.11
N PRO A 60 63.25 -29.30 -20.51
CA PRO A 60 64.41 -29.99 -19.97
C PRO A 60 65.71 -29.45 -20.58
N GLY A 61 66.66 -29.07 -19.72
CA GLY A 61 68.03 -28.82 -20.11
C GLY A 61 68.75 -30.12 -20.46
N HIS A 62 69.34 -30.15 -21.65
CA HIS A 62 70.19 -31.22 -22.17
C HIS A 62 71.44 -31.39 -21.29
N GLN A 63 71.70 -32.62 -20.80
CA GLN A 63 73.05 -33.01 -20.42
C GLN A 63 73.27 -34.50 -20.72
N ASP A 64 74.19 -34.75 -21.65
CA ASP A 64 74.75 -36.05 -21.99
C ASP A 64 75.31 -36.75 -20.75
N HIS A 65 75.15 -38.07 -20.65
CA HIS A 65 76.28 -38.99 -20.45
C HIS A 65 75.82 -40.46 -20.57
N LEU A 66 76.55 -41.19 -21.42
CA LEU A 66 76.55 -42.65 -21.55
C LEU A 66 76.97 -43.32 -20.23
N SER A 67 76.27 -44.40 -19.84
CA SER A 67 76.94 -45.65 -19.43
C SER A 67 75.94 -46.78 -19.22
N THR A 68 75.96 -47.72 -20.16
CA THR A 68 75.57 -49.13 -20.02
C THR A 68 76.33 -49.74 -18.83
N HIS A 69 75.68 -50.53 -17.98
CA HIS A 69 76.20 -51.75 -17.32
C HIS A 69 75.19 -52.24 -16.26
N GLN A 70 74.33 -53.19 -16.65
CA GLN A 70 73.73 -54.15 -15.71
C GLN A 70 74.77 -55.27 -15.51
N GLY A 71 75.10 -55.62 -14.28
CA GLY A 71 76.11 -56.64 -13.99
C GLY A 71 75.77 -57.44 -12.75
N PHE A 72 75.32 -58.68 -12.94
CA PHE A 72 75.41 -59.73 -11.92
C PHE A 72 76.76 -60.45 -12.06
N THR A 73 77.41 -60.76 -10.94
CA THR A 73 78.73 -61.41 -10.91
C THR A 73 78.61 -62.84 -10.36
N PHE A 74 78.88 -63.84 -11.21
CA PHE A 74 79.22 -65.19 -10.77
C PHE A 74 80.71 -65.24 -10.43
N VAL A 75 81.07 -65.71 -9.23
CA VAL A 75 82.48 -65.90 -8.85
C VAL A 75 82.74 -67.39 -8.67
N SER A 76 83.59 -67.91 -9.56
CA SER A 76 84.25 -69.21 -9.45
C SER A 76 85.65 -69.05 -8.84
N HIS A 77 86.07 -70.04 -8.05
CA HIS A 77 87.33 -70.79 -8.17
C HIS A 77 88.32 -70.86 -6.98
N MET A 78 88.89 -72.08 -6.87
CA MET A 78 89.98 -72.70 -6.09
C MET A 78 90.70 -72.08 -4.86
N ILE A 79 90.74 -72.98 -3.86
CA ILE A 79 91.69 -73.34 -2.77
C ILE A 79 93.15 -72.80 -2.83
N VAL A 80 93.63 -72.33 -1.67
CA VAL A 80 94.81 -72.72 -0.82
C VAL A 80 95.06 -71.50 0.10
N GLY A 81 95.27 -71.52 1.42
CA GLY A 81 95.56 -72.50 2.47
C GLY A 81 96.37 -71.75 3.56
N GLY A 82 96.03 -71.87 4.84
CA GLY A 82 96.84 -71.31 5.94
C GLY A 82 96.11 -71.03 7.27
N ASN A 83 96.29 -71.93 8.23
CA ASN A 83 95.82 -71.82 9.63
C ASN A 83 96.57 -70.74 10.43
N THR A 84 95.87 -69.97 11.27
CA THR A 84 96.24 -69.75 12.70
C THR A 84 95.06 -69.16 13.48
N ASN A 85 94.89 -69.65 14.72
CA ASN A 85 93.87 -69.25 15.69
C ASN A 85 93.95 -67.75 16.04
N ASN A 86 92.82 -67.04 16.11
CA ASN A 86 92.57 -65.97 17.10
C ASN A 86 91.09 -65.52 17.10
N ILE A 87 90.48 -65.55 18.28
CA ILE A 87 89.05 -65.32 18.61
C ILE A 87 88.50 -63.93 18.21
N GLY A 88 89.37 -62.98 17.81
CA GLY A 88 88.97 -61.71 17.19
C GLY A 88 88.55 -61.83 15.72
N HIS A 89 88.92 -62.92 15.04
CA HIS A 89 88.60 -63.12 13.62
C HIS A 89 87.14 -63.55 13.43
N LEU A 90 86.50 -64.24 14.38
CA LEU A 90 85.13 -64.74 14.22
C LEU A 90 84.08 -63.60 14.28
N SER A 91 84.22 -62.65 15.20
CA SER A 91 83.31 -61.48 15.24
C SER A 91 83.50 -60.58 14.02
N HIS A 92 84.75 -60.45 13.56
CA HIS A 92 85.08 -59.72 12.34
C HIS A 92 84.59 -60.45 11.07
N TYR A 93 84.65 -61.78 11.07
CA TYR A 93 84.12 -62.69 10.04
C TYR A 93 82.62 -62.54 9.92
N VAL A 94 81.88 -62.73 11.02
CA VAL A 94 80.42 -62.59 11.03
C VAL A 94 80.04 -61.16 10.65
N ARG A 95 80.71 -60.14 11.18
CA ARG A 95 80.41 -58.73 10.86
C ARG A 95 80.69 -58.37 9.39
N LYS A 96 81.74 -58.92 8.77
CA LYS A 96 82.03 -58.71 7.34
C LYS A 96 81.04 -59.45 6.45
N SER A 97 80.71 -60.71 6.76
CA SER A 97 79.72 -61.48 6.00
C SER A 97 78.30 -60.90 6.11
N THR A 98 77.87 -60.48 7.32
CA THR A 98 76.59 -59.79 7.51
C THR A 98 76.56 -58.47 6.73
N ARG A 99 77.64 -57.67 6.77
CA ARG A 99 77.72 -56.43 5.98
C ARG A 99 77.59 -56.67 4.47
N LEU A 100 78.16 -57.74 3.95
CA LEU A 100 78.06 -58.09 2.53
C LEU A 100 76.65 -58.56 2.17
N PHE A 101 76.02 -59.38 3.00
CA PHE A 101 74.64 -59.80 2.77
C PHE A 101 73.66 -58.64 2.89
N ASP A 102 73.84 -57.74 3.86
CA ASP A 102 73.06 -56.52 3.99
C ASP A 102 73.23 -55.61 2.76
N LEU A 103 74.45 -55.49 2.23
CA LEU A 103 74.73 -54.68 1.06
C LEU A 103 74.05 -55.25 -0.20
N VAL A 104 74.17 -56.56 -0.43
CA VAL A 104 73.54 -57.21 -1.60
C VAL A 104 72.01 -57.18 -1.46
N SER A 105 71.47 -57.42 -0.26
CA SER A 105 70.03 -57.29 0.03
C SER A 105 69.53 -55.85 -0.07
N SER A 106 70.39 -54.84 0.09
CA SER A 106 70.00 -53.44 -0.14
C SER A 106 69.84 -53.11 -1.62
N THR A 107 70.52 -53.87 -2.50
CA THR A 107 70.46 -53.64 -3.95
C THR A 107 69.36 -54.45 -4.63
N SER A 108 69.04 -55.64 -4.12
CA SER A 108 67.97 -56.52 -4.61
C SER A 108 66.81 -56.62 -3.62
N ASP A 109 65.55 -56.67 -4.08
CA ASP A 109 64.37 -56.76 -3.18
C ASP A 109 64.21 -58.11 -2.44
N ILE A 110 65.26 -58.94 -2.39
CA ILE A 110 65.27 -60.24 -1.73
C ILE A 110 66.47 -60.32 -0.78
N ASP A 111 66.20 -60.75 0.46
CA ASP A 111 67.20 -60.88 1.51
C ASP A 111 68.15 -62.06 1.24
N HIS A 112 69.44 -61.79 1.43
CA HIS A 112 70.55 -62.74 1.28
C HIS A 112 71.08 -63.17 2.66
N PRO A 113 71.70 -64.36 2.80
CA PRO A 113 72.09 -65.30 1.74
C PRO A 113 70.96 -66.23 1.27
N LEU A 114 71.06 -66.71 0.03
CA LEU A 114 70.17 -67.72 -0.55
C LEU A 114 70.92 -69.05 -0.73
N CYS A 115 70.20 -70.17 -0.74
CA CYS A 115 70.76 -71.46 -1.14
C CYS A 115 70.75 -71.62 -2.68
N GLU A 116 71.52 -72.56 -3.20
CA GLU A 116 71.71 -72.83 -4.65
C GLU A 116 70.37 -72.95 -5.41
N ASP A 117 69.43 -73.76 -4.90
CA ASP A 117 68.10 -73.91 -5.53
C ASP A 117 67.28 -72.60 -5.55
N CYS A 118 67.44 -71.75 -4.51
CA CYS A 118 66.74 -70.47 -4.42
C CYS A 118 67.41 -69.38 -5.27
N SER A 119 68.73 -69.44 -5.48
CA SER A 119 69.43 -68.55 -6.42
C SER A 119 69.08 -68.90 -7.86
N ASP A 120 68.97 -70.18 -8.22
CA ASP A 120 68.63 -70.59 -9.59
C ASP A 120 67.21 -70.20 -9.97
N SER A 121 66.25 -70.37 -9.05
CA SER A 121 64.88 -69.89 -9.26
C SER A 121 64.81 -68.36 -9.36
N LEU A 122 65.70 -67.62 -8.68
CA LEU A 122 65.78 -66.17 -8.79
C LEU A 122 66.39 -65.75 -10.13
N LEU A 123 67.45 -66.41 -10.58
CA LEU A 123 68.06 -66.15 -11.88
C LEU A 123 67.08 -66.37 -13.03
N SER A 124 66.31 -67.47 -13.00
CA SER A 124 65.28 -67.72 -14.01
C SER A 124 64.19 -66.63 -14.03
N LEU A 125 63.78 -66.13 -12.86
CA LEU A 125 62.81 -65.03 -12.77
C LEU A 125 63.40 -63.72 -13.31
N LEU A 126 64.65 -63.42 -12.98
CA LEU A 126 65.35 -62.22 -13.45
C LEU A 126 65.59 -62.28 -14.96
N GLU A 127 65.96 -63.42 -15.52
CA GLU A 127 66.10 -63.62 -16.98
C GLU A 127 64.78 -63.39 -17.71
N GLN A 128 63.66 -63.87 -17.16
CA GLN A 128 62.34 -63.61 -17.72
C GLN A 128 61.97 -62.12 -17.67
N GLN A 129 62.24 -61.44 -16.55
CA GLN A 129 62.02 -59.99 -16.43
C GLN A 129 62.90 -59.19 -17.39
N LEU A 130 64.15 -59.62 -17.58
CA LEU A 130 65.09 -58.97 -18.49
C LEU A 130 64.62 -59.13 -19.94
N SER A 131 64.16 -60.33 -20.35
CA SER A 131 63.59 -60.55 -21.67
C SER A 131 62.35 -59.67 -21.93
N GLN A 132 61.47 -59.52 -20.94
CA GLN A 132 60.29 -58.67 -21.08
C GLN A 132 60.68 -57.18 -21.22
N ALA A 133 61.61 -56.71 -20.39
CA ALA A 133 62.11 -55.33 -20.47
C ALA A 133 62.87 -55.05 -21.79
N GLU A 134 63.57 -56.03 -22.35
CA GLU A 134 64.23 -55.91 -23.66
C GLU A 134 63.22 -55.80 -24.79
N GLU A 135 62.12 -56.57 -24.75
CA GLU A 135 61.03 -56.50 -25.73
C GLU A 135 60.34 -55.13 -25.66
N GLU A 136 60.00 -54.67 -24.46
CA GLU A 136 59.43 -53.33 -24.24
C GLU A 136 60.38 -52.22 -24.75
N CYS A 137 61.69 -52.32 -24.48
CA CYS A 137 62.68 -51.38 -25.00
C CYS A 137 62.75 -51.38 -26.54
N GLN A 138 62.59 -52.54 -27.18
CA GLN A 138 62.56 -52.63 -28.64
C GLN A 138 61.30 -51.98 -29.22
N GLU A 139 60.15 -52.18 -28.59
CA GLU A 139 58.90 -51.51 -28.98
C GLU A 139 59.01 -49.99 -28.81
N TYR A 140 59.51 -49.50 -27.68
CA TYR A 140 59.74 -48.07 -27.47
C TYR A 140 60.69 -47.49 -28.52
N LYS A 141 61.80 -48.18 -28.84
CA LYS A 141 62.73 -47.75 -29.90
C LYS A 141 62.05 -47.72 -31.27
N TYR A 142 61.18 -48.67 -31.56
CA TYR A 142 60.42 -48.68 -32.80
C TYR A 142 59.47 -47.49 -32.89
N PHE A 143 58.70 -47.20 -31.83
CA PHE A 143 57.83 -46.02 -31.77
C PHE A 143 58.61 -44.71 -31.84
N LEU A 144 59.73 -44.59 -31.13
CA LEU A 144 60.60 -43.42 -31.17
C LEU A 144 61.13 -43.19 -32.58
N ASN A 145 61.62 -44.24 -33.25
CA ASN A 145 62.10 -44.17 -34.63
C ASN A 145 60.99 -43.85 -35.64
N LYS A 146 59.77 -44.32 -35.38
CA LYS A 146 58.61 -43.98 -36.21
C LYS A 146 58.26 -42.50 -36.07
N ILE A 147 58.18 -42.01 -34.83
CA ILE A 147 57.93 -40.60 -34.54
C ILE A 147 59.06 -39.74 -35.11
N THR A 148 60.34 -40.05 -34.89
CA THR A 148 61.44 -39.23 -35.44
C THR A 148 61.46 -39.24 -36.96
N LYS A 149 61.15 -40.34 -37.64
CA LYS A 149 61.03 -40.33 -39.11
C LYS A 149 59.83 -39.52 -39.60
N GLU A 150 58.67 -39.67 -38.98
CA GLU A 150 57.48 -38.83 -39.27
C GLU A 150 57.80 -37.34 -39.01
N THR A 151 58.58 -37.05 -37.96
CA THR A 151 58.96 -35.70 -37.55
C THR A 151 60.07 -35.11 -38.44
N GLU A 152 61.05 -35.89 -38.91
CA GLU A 152 62.14 -35.43 -39.79
C GLU A 152 61.64 -35.12 -41.22
N ASP A 153 60.74 -35.95 -41.77
CA ASP A 153 60.15 -35.73 -43.08
C ASP A 153 59.13 -34.55 -43.07
N GLU A 154 58.42 -34.32 -41.96
CA GLU A 154 57.50 -33.19 -41.80
C GLU A 154 58.19 -31.88 -41.38
N ASN A 155 59.27 -31.93 -40.58
CA ASN A 155 59.91 -30.72 -40.04
C ASN A 155 60.58 -29.85 -41.12
N LEU A 156 61.25 -30.42 -42.13
CA LEU A 156 61.96 -29.61 -43.15
C LEU A 156 61.02 -28.79 -44.06
N SER A 157 59.75 -29.18 -44.17
CA SER A 157 58.74 -28.47 -44.96
C SER A 157 57.79 -27.62 -44.10
N ASN A 158 57.58 -27.98 -42.84
CA ASN A 158 56.70 -27.23 -41.93
C ASN A 158 57.41 -26.15 -41.09
N LEU A 159 58.73 -26.16 -40.91
CA LEU A 159 59.43 -25.17 -40.06
C LEU A 159 59.30 -23.74 -40.57
N GLU A 160 59.50 -23.51 -41.88
CA GLU A 160 59.32 -22.17 -42.48
C GLU A 160 57.85 -21.71 -42.45
N VAL A 161 56.90 -22.65 -42.52
CA VAL A 161 55.46 -22.34 -42.44
C VAL A 161 55.09 -21.96 -41.01
N LEU A 162 55.57 -22.72 -40.01
CA LEU A 162 55.38 -22.45 -38.59
C LEU A 162 56.06 -21.16 -38.14
N GLU A 163 57.27 -20.84 -38.62
CA GLU A 163 57.93 -19.56 -38.32
C GLU A 163 57.16 -18.37 -38.89
N LYS A 164 56.63 -18.49 -40.12
CA LYS A 164 55.76 -17.47 -40.71
C LYS A 164 54.45 -17.34 -39.94
N GLU A 165 53.86 -18.45 -39.53
CA GLU A 165 52.64 -18.47 -38.72
C GLU A 165 52.85 -17.82 -37.35
N LEU A 166 53.93 -18.15 -36.65
CA LEU A 166 54.31 -17.51 -35.39
C LEU A 166 54.51 -16.00 -35.55
N PHE A 167 55.15 -15.57 -36.62
CA PHE A 167 55.32 -14.15 -36.90
C PHE A 167 53.98 -13.45 -37.17
N CYS A 168 53.10 -14.07 -37.96
CA CYS A 168 51.75 -13.56 -38.21
C CYS A 168 50.93 -13.46 -36.91
N LEU A 169 50.96 -14.50 -36.08
CA LEU A 169 50.25 -14.54 -34.79
C LEU A 169 50.80 -13.50 -33.80
N GLN A 170 52.12 -13.28 -33.77
CA GLN A 170 52.73 -12.23 -32.94
C GLN A 170 52.33 -10.81 -33.40
N ALA A 171 52.22 -10.60 -34.71
CA ALA A 171 51.75 -9.34 -35.26
C ALA A 171 50.27 -9.09 -34.91
N GLU A 172 49.43 -10.12 -35.04
CA GLU A 172 48.02 -10.08 -34.65
C GLU A 172 47.85 -9.86 -33.14
N GLU A 173 48.65 -10.52 -32.31
CA GLU A 173 48.66 -10.32 -30.85
C GLU A 173 48.97 -8.85 -30.48
N LEU A 174 49.93 -8.23 -31.17
CA LEU A 174 50.28 -6.82 -30.95
C LEU A 174 49.15 -5.88 -31.38
N GLU A 175 48.51 -6.16 -32.52
CA GLU A 175 47.36 -5.38 -33.01
C GLU A 175 46.18 -5.47 -32.03
N LEU A 176 45.80 -6.69 -31.63
CA LEU A 176 44.74 -6.92 -30.65
C LEU A 176 45.05 -6.28 -29.29
N LYS A 177 46.31 -6.33 -28.83
CA LYS A 177 46.72 -5.63 -27.60
C LYS A 177 46.59 -4.12 -27.71
N SER A 178 46.82 -3.55 -28.89
CA SER A 178 46.64 -2.11 -29.13
C SER A 178 45.17 -1.72 -29.12
N GLU A 179 44.31 -2.50 -29.77
CA GLU A 179 42.86 -2.31 -29.78
C GLU A 179 42.27 -2.43 -28.37
N LEU A 180 42.69 -3.44 -27.60
CA LEU A 180 42.26 -3.63 -26.22
C LEU A 180 42.61 -2.43 -25.35
N LYS A 181 43.81 -1.84 -25.52
CA LYS A 181 44.19 -0.61 -24.81
C LYS A 181 43.30 0.57 -25.16
N GLU A 182 42.91 0.72 -26.43
CA GLU A 182 41.99 1.78 -26.83
C GLU A 182 40.59 1.58 -26.27
N LEU A 183 40.08 0.34 -26.30
CA LEU A 183 38.79 -0.01 -25.73
C LEU A 183 38.73 0.23 -24.22
N VAL A 184 39.80 -0.10 -23.49
CA VAL A 184 39.89 0.19 -22.06
C VAL A 184 39.81 1.69 -21.79
N LYS A 185 40.51 2.53 -22.57
CA LYS A 185 40.42 4.00 -22.44
C LYS A 185 39.02 4.52 -22.72
N LYS A 186 38.37 4.03 -23.78
CA LYS A 186 36.99 4.39 -24.11
C LYS A 186 36.03 3.98 -23.00
N HIS A 187 36.21 2.80 -22.42
CA HIS A 187 35.41 2.32 -21.30
C HIS A 187 35.58 3.22 -20.06
N GLU A 188 36.80 3.66 -19.75
CA GLU A 188 37.06 4.57 -18.63
C GLU A 188 36.39 5.96 -18.84
N ILE A 189 36.31 6.45 -20.07
CA ILE A 189 35.62 7.71 -20.37
C ILE A 189 34.11 7.54 -20.21
N ILE A 190 33.53 6.48 -20.79
CA ILE A 190 32.10 6.21 -20.73
C ILE A 190 31.64 5.96 -19.29
N THR A 191 32.44 5.25 -18.48
CA THR A 191 32.11 5.02 -17.06
C THR A 191 32.04 6.33 -16.26
N LYS A 192 32.95 7.27 -16.51
CA LYS A 192 32.90 8.61 -15.91
C LYS A 192 31.69 9.41 -16.37
N GLU A 193 31.32 9.32 -17.64
CA GLU A 193 30.13 9.99 -18.18
C GLU A 193 28.84 9.44 -17.56
N ILE A 194 28.73 8.11 -17.41
CA ILE A 194 27.61 7.46 -16.70
C ILE A 194 27.54 7.89 -15.23
N GLU A 195 28.67 8.04 -14.54
CA GLU A 195 28.70 8.54 -13.16
C GLU A 195 28.17 9.97 -13.06
N TYR A 196 28.56 10.85 -13.98
CA TYR A 196 28.08 12.23 -14.05
C TYR A 196 26.57 12.29 -14.32
N GLU A 197 26.07 11.53 -15.31
CA GLU A 197 24.64 11.50 -15.63
C GLU A 197 23.80 10.98 -14.45
N LYS A 198 24.31 9.99 -13.69
CA LYS A 198 23.64 9.49 -12.49
C LYS A 198 23.56 10.55 -11.37
N GLU A 199 24.59 11.37 -11.21
CA GLU A 199 24.54 12.48 -10.26
C GLU A 199 23.49 13.53 -10.67
N GLU A 200 23.40 13.87 -11.96
CA GLU A 200 22.35 14.75 -12.47
C GLU A 200 20.94 14.15 -12.29
N GLU A 201 20.75 12.85 -12.57
CA GLU A 201 19.48 12.16 -12.38
C GLU A 201 19.00 12.24 -10.92
N ASN A 202 19.91 12.01 -9.96
CA ASN A 202 19.60 12.11 -8.53
C ASN A 202 19.17 13.52 -8.13
N LEU A 203 19.84 14.56 -8.66
CA LEU A 203 19.47 15.95 -8.38
C LEU A 203 18.07 16.28 -8.91
N VAL A 204 17.77 15.87 -10.14
CA VAL A 204 16.45 16.07 -10.74
C VAL A 204 15.38 15.33 -9.94
N GLN A 205 15.65 14.09 -9.51
CA GLN A 205 14.71 13.30 -8.71
C GLN A 205 14.37 13.97 -7.37
N GLU A 206 15.36 14.58 -6.69
CA GLU A 206 15.10 15.35 -5.47
C GLU A 206 14.23 16.60 -5.74
N GLU A 207 14.45 17.29 -6.84
CA GLU A 207 13.65 18.46 -7.24
C GLU A 207 12.21 18.05 -7.57
N GLU A 208 12.03 16.95 -8.29
CA GLU A 208 10.70 16.38 -8.55
C GLU A 208 9.97 16.03 -7.25
N GLU A 209 10.65 15.41 -6.28
CA GLU A 209 10.02 15.08 -5.01
C GLU A 209 9.58 16.34 -4.25
N LYS A 210 10.42 17.39 -4.24
CA LYS A 210 10.08 18.71 -3.66
C LYS A 210 8.88 19.34 -4.39
N TYR A 211 8.83 19.23 -5.71
CA TYR A 211 7.72 19.70 -6.52
C TYR A 211 6.43 18.94 -6.19
N TRP A 212 6.45 17.60 -6.16
CA TRP A 212 5.28 16.78 -5.85
C TRP A 212 4.74 17.00 -4.44
N LYS A 213 5.62 17.18 -3.45
CA LYS A 213 5.23 17.58 -2.09
C LYS A 213 4.49 18.92 -2.09
N SER A 214 5.04 19.91 -2.78
CA SER A 214 4.41 21.23 -2.90
C SER A 214 3.07 21.14 -3.63
N TYR A 215 3.00 20.43 -4.75
CA TYR A 215 1.78 20.23 -5.52
C TYR A 215 0.68 19.57 -4.69
N SER A 216 1.02 18.53 -3.92
CA SER A 216 0.08 17.84 -3.02
C SER A 216 -0.52 18.79 -1.98
N VAL A 217 0.30 19.67 -1.38
CA VAL A 217 -0.18 20.68 -0.42
C VAL A 217 -1.13 21.68 -1.07
N HIS A 218 -0.79 22.18 -2.27
CA HIS A 218 -1.65 23.11 -3.00
C HIS A 218 -2.98 22.46 -3.40
N ARG A 219 -2.93 21.21 -3.88
CA ARG A 219 -4.12 20.43 -4.23
C ARG A 219 -5.01 20.17 -3.02
N ASN A 220 -4.43 19.87 -1.86
CA ASN A 220 -5.20 19.71 -0.62
C ASN A 220 -5.88 21.01 -0.18
N ARG A 221 -5.17 22.15 -0.26
CA ARG A 221 -5.76 23.48 -0.01
C ARG A 221 -6.91 23.78 -0.97
N GLN A 222 -6.76 23.45 -2.25
CA GLN A 222 -7.82 23.62 -3.23
C GLN A 222 -9.06 22.80 -2.84
N PHE A 223 -8.90 21.54 -2.42
CA PHE A 223 -10.01 20.71 -1.96
C PHE A 223 -10.70 21.28 -0.72
N GLN A 224 -9.94 21.82 0.25
CA GLN A 224 -10.52 22.47 1.43
C GLN A 224 -11.39 23.67 1.06
N VAL A 225 -10.90 24.54 0.17
CA VAL A 225 -11.67 25.71 -0.29
C VAL A 225 -12.94 25.29 -1.05
N LEU A 226 -12.86 24.24 -1.86
CA LEU A 226 -14.04 23.72 -2.57
C LEU A 226 -15.08 23.14 -1.59
N ASP A 227 -14.64 22.41 -0.56
CA ASP A 227 -15.54 21.87 0.46
C ASP A 227 -16.22 23.00 1.26
N GLU A 228 -15.46 24.04 1.64
CA GLU A 228 -16.01 25.23 2.28
C GLU A 228 -17.02 25.95 1.38
N GLN A 229 -16.74 26.08 0.08
CA GLN A 229 -17.66 26.67 -0.88
C GLN A 229 -18.97 25.90 -0.95
N ILE A 230 -18.92 24.57 -1.03
CA ILE A 230 -20.10 23.71 -1.07
C ILE A 230 -20.90 23.83 0.24
N SER A 231 -20.21 23.84 1.39
CA SER A 231 -20.83 24.01 2.70
C SER A 231 -21.59 25.35 2.80
N LEU A 232 -20.96 26.45 2.36
CA LEU A 232 -21.59 27.77 2.33
C LEU A 232 -22.79 27.83 1.39
N GLU A 233 -22.71 27.18 0.22
CA GLU A 233 -23.84 27.11 -0.71
C GLU A 233 -25.03 26.35 -0.10
N CYS A 234 -24.76 25.23 0.58
CA CYS A 234 -25.78 24.49 1.33
C CYS A 234 -26.45 25.35 2.40
N GLN A 235 -25.66 26.11 3.17
CA GLN A 235 -26.19 27.02 4.20
C GLN A 235 -27.02 28.15 3.59
N LEU A 236 -26.57 28.74 2.48
CA LEU A 236 -27.31 29.76 1.74
C LEU A 236 -28.64 29.21 1.21
N ARG A 237 -28.65 27.99 0.67
CA ARG A 237 -29.88 27.35 0.21
C ARG A 237 -30.85 27.09 1.36
N PHE A 238 -30.34 26.61 2.50
CA PHE A 238 -31.15 26.36 3.69
C PHE A 238 -31.77 27.64 4.25
N THR A 239 -30.97 28.70 4.40
CA THR A 239 -31.44 30.00 4.89
C THR A 239 -32.44 30.65 3.94
N ARG A 240 -32.21 30.58 2.62
CA ARG A 240 -33.20 31.03 1.61
C ARG A 240 -34.52 30.28 1.72
N SER A 241 -34.49 28.95 1.79
CA SER A 241 -35.70 28.14 1.95
C SER A 241 -36.47 28.49 3.23
N ASN A 242 -35.77 28.70 4.35
CA ASN A 242 -36.38 29.15 5.59
C ASN A 242 -36.98 30.55 5.47
N LEU A 243 -36.29 31.47 4.79
CA LEU A 243 -36.78 32.82 4.53
C LEU A 243 -38.05 32.77 3.69
N ASP A 244 -38.09 31.97 2.63
CA ASP A 244 -39.26 31.79 1.78
C ASP A 244 -40.44 31.19 2.57
N ARG A 245 -40.17 30.21 3.45
CA ARG A 245 -41.17 29.68 4.37
C ARG A 245 -41.71 30.76 5.30
N LEU A 246 -40.83 31.58 5.90
CA LEU A 246 -41.22 32.66 6.80
C LEU A 246 -42.03 33.75 6.08
N LYS A 247 -41.67 34.09 4.84
CA LYS A 247 -42.43 35.01 3.98
C LYS A 247 -43.83 34.49 3.69
N GLN A 248 -43.98 33.19 3.44
CA GLN A 248 -45.29 32.56 3.19
C GLN A 248 -46.13 32.47 4.47
N THR A 249 -45.50 32.35 5.64
CA THR A 249 -46.21 32.29 6.92
C THR A 249 -46.48 33.68 7.49
N ASN A 250 -47.63 34.27 7.15
CA ASN A 250 -48.14 35.42 7.89
C ASN A 250 -48.59 34.99 9.29
N ALA A 251 -47.99 35.56 10.34
CA ALA A 251 -48.29 35.25 11.74
C ALA A 251 -49.80 35.37 12.08
N PHE A 252 -50.52 36.32 11.48
CA PHE A 252 -51.96 36.46 11.70
C PHE A 252 -52.78 35.34 11.04
N ASN A 253 -52.39 34.89 9.84
CA ASN A 253 -53.05 33.77 9.18
C ASN A 253 -52.73 32.44 9.87
N ALA A 254 -51.54 32.30 10.46
CA ALA A 254 -51.15 31.13 11.24
C ALA A 254 -51.89 31.06 12.60
N ALA A 255 -52.10 32.20 13.27
CA ALA A 255 -52.79 32.26 14.55
C ALA A 255 -54.33 32.26 14.41
N PHE A 256 -54.87 32.86 13.36
CA PHE A 256 -56.31 33.00 13.12
C PHE A 256 -56.67 32.61 11.69
N HIS A 257 -56.91 31.32 11.48
CA HIS A 257 -57.33 30.79 10.19
C HIS A 257 -58.82 31.05 9.94
N LEU A 258 -59.13 32.08 9.15
CA LEU A 258 -60.48 32.47 8.74
C LEU A 258 -60.88 31.76 7.43
N TRP A 259 -61.88 30.90 7.51
CA TRP A 259 -62.39 30.12 6.38
C TRP A 259 -63.92 30.10 6.34
N HIS A 260 -64.50 29.30 5.45
CA HIS A 260 -65.93 29.06 5.41
C HIS A 260 -66.23 27.59 5.17
N ILE A 261 -67.26 27.08 5.83
CA ILE A 261 -67.78 25.72 5.63
C ILE A 261 -69.26 25.86 5.26
N GLY A 262 -69.58 25.68 3.98
CA GLY A 262 -70.92 25.89 3.44
C GLY A 262 -71.45 27.31 3.75
N HIS A 263 -72.53 27.37 4.52
CA HIS A 263 -73.18 28.62 4.92
C HIS A 263 -72.51 29.33 6.12
N PHE A 264 -71.64 28.63 6.87
CA PHE A 264 -70.97 29.18 8.05
C PHE A 264 -69.63 29.82 7.70
N GLY A 265 -69.30 30.92 8.38
CA GLY A 265 -67.91 31.36 8.51
C GLY A 265 -67.23 30.62 9.66
N THR A 266 -65.95 30.28 9.50
CA THR A 266 -65.17 29.59 10.53
C THR A 266 -63.91 30.34 10.91
N ILE A 267 -63.55 30.29 12.19
CA ILE A 267 -62.28 30.82 12.72
C ILE A 267 -61.58 29.71 13.50
N ASN A 268 -60.36 29.33 13.10
CA ASN A 268 -59.61 28.21 13.68
C ASN A 268 -60.43 26.90 13.75
N GLY A 269 -61.31 26.68 12.76
CA GLY A 269 -62.21 25.53 12.70
C GLY A 269 -63.54 25.68 13.47
N LEU A 270 -63.70 26.72 14.29
CA LEU A 270 -64.93 27.00 15.03
C LEU A 270 -65.98 27.66 14.13
N ARG A 271 -67.18 27.10 14.07
CA ARG A 271 -68.30 27.63 13.26
C ARG A 271 -69.00 28.76 13.98
N MET A 272 -69.18 29.85 13.26
CA MET A 272 -69.81 31.05 13.76
C MET A 272 -71.18 31.22 13.09
N GLY A 273 -72.23 30.95 13.86
CA GLY A 273 -73.62 30.98 13.41
C GLY A 273 -74.35 29.68 13.73
N ARG A 274 -75.64 29.65 13.42
CA ARG A 274 -76.53 28.52 13.67
C ARG A 274 -77.53 28.42 12.51
N LEU A 275 -77.78 27.22 12.01
CA LEU A 275 -78.88 26.98 11.07
C LEU A 275 -79.89 26.00 11.69
N PRO A 276 -81.17 26.05 11.29
CA PRO A 276 -82.18 25.11 11.76
C PRO A 276 -81.84 23.65 11.42
N SER A 277 -81.14 23.42 10.30
CA SER A 277 -80.70 22.10 9.83
C SER A 277 -79.44 21.58 10.53
N VAL A 278 -78.58 22.48 11.02
CA VAL A 278 -77.31 22.14 11.69
C VAL A 278 -77.17 23.02 12.93
N PRO A 279 -77.66 22.56 14.10
CA PRO A 279 -77.56 23.33 15.32
C PRO A 279 -76.11 23.30 15.83
N VAL A 280 -75.44 24.45 15.80
CA VAL A 280 -74.11 24.64 16.40
C VAL A 280 -74.27 24.97 17.88
N ASP A 281 -73.43 24.36 18.73
CA ASP A 281 -73.45 24.58 20.16
C ASP A 281 -72.95 25.98 20.53
N TRP A 282 -73.56 26.56 21.57
CA TRP A 282 -73.19 27.89 22.04
C TRP A 282 -71.76 27.98 22.55
N ALA A 283 -71.21 26.89 23.10
CA ALA A 283 -69.81 26.85 23.49
C ALA A 283 -68.87 27.11 22.30
N GLU A 284 -69.18 26.55 21.12
CA GLU A 284 -68.41 26.75 19.88
C GLU A 284 -68.56 28.19 19.38
N ILE A 285 -69.78 28.74 19.38
CA ILE A 285 -70.07 30.12 18.96
C ILE A 285 -69.38 31.13 19.89
N ASN A 286 -69.44 30.90 21.20
CA ASN A 286 -68.81 31.75 22.22
C ASN A 286 -67.28 31.72 22.09
N ALA A 287 -66.70 30.54 21.86
CA ALA A 287 -65.27 30.41 21.59
C ALA A 287 -64.87 31.15 20.30
N ALA A 288 -65.70 31.07 19.24
CA ALA A 288 -65.47 31.81 18.00
C ALA A 288 -65.49 33.32 18.23
N TRP A 289 -66.47 33.84 18.99
CA TRP A 289 -66.51 35.25 19.39
C TRP A 289 -65.29 35.68 20.20
N GLY A 290 -64.78 34.80 21.06
CA GLY A 290 -63.53 35.02 21.77
C GLY A 290 -62.33 35.20 20.85
N GLN A 291 -62.16 34.27 19.90
CA GLN A 291 -61.10 34.33 18.90
C GLN A 291 -61.20 35.59 18.03
N VAL A 292 -62.41 35.96 17.63
CA VAL A 292 -62.70 37.17 16.84
C VAL A 292 -62.38 38.45 17.64
N THR A 293 -62.68 38.47 18.94
CA THR A 293 -62.36 39.61 19.82
C THR A 293 -60.86 39.79 19.99
N ILE A 294 -60.12 38.69 20.19
CA ILE A 294 -58.65 38.73 20.26
C ILE A 294 -58.09 39.23 18.92
N LEU A 295 -58.58 38.69 17.79
CA LEU A 295 -58.14 39.10 16.47
C LEU A 295 -58.32 40.60 16.24
N LEU A 296 -59.51 41.14 16.47
CA LEU A 296 -59.76 42.58 16.27
C LEU A 296 -58.93 43.44 17.22
N SER A 297 -58.74 43.02 18.47
CA SER A 297 -57.86 43.72 19.42
C SER A 297 -56.39 43.70 18.98
N ALA A 298 -55.92 42.62 18.35
CA ALA A 298 -54.56 42.49 17.84
C ALA A 298 -54.35 43.33 16.58
N LEU A 299 -55.33 43.35 15.68
CA LEU A 299 -55.33 44.22 14.50
C LEU A 299 -55.35 45.70 14.90
N ALA A 300 -56.19 46.08 15.85
CA ALA A 300 -56.26 47.46 16.36
C ALA A 300 -54.94 47.91 17.00
N ARG A 301 -54.32 47.06 17.84
CA ARG A 301 -53.00 47.33 18.42
C ARG A 301 -51.93 47.51 17.34
N LYS A 302 -51.95 46.70 16.29
CA LYS A 302 -50.95 46.78 15.22
C LYS A 302 -51.04 48.07 14.40
N ILE A 303 -52.23 48.63 14.18
CA ILE A 303 -52.42 49.92 13.49
C ILE A 303 -52.50 51.09 14.50
N ASN A 304 -52.15 50.86 15.78
CA ASN A 304 -52.28 51.84 16.86
C ASN A 304 -53.64 52.57 16.85
N LEU A 305 -54.74 51.81 16.66
CA LEU A 305 -56.11 52.32 16.71
C LEU A 305 -56.66 52.17 18.12
N VAL A 306 -57.10 53.29 18.68
CA VAL A 306 -57.94 53.31 19.87
C VAL A 306 -59.39 53.44 19.39
N PHE A 307 -60.24 52.50 19.79
CA PHE A 307 -61.66 52.57 19.48
C PHE A 307 -62.33 53.69 20.29
N HIS A 308 -63.23 54.42 19.64
CA HIS A 308 -64.06 55.43 20.24
C HIS A 308 -65.21 54.74 20.96
N ARG A 309 -65.52 55.18 22.18
CA ARG A 309 -66.63 54.71 23.02
C ARG A 309 -66.51 53.29 23.56
N TYR A 310 -65.90 52.35 22.84
CA TYR A 310 -65.86 50.94 23.24
C TYR A 310 -64.45 50.42 23.47
N LYS A 311 -64.30 49.49 24.42
CA LYS A 311 -63.07 48.77 24.70
C LYS A 311 -63.31 47.27 24.61
N LEU A 312 -62.51 46.58 23.79
CA LEU A 312 -62.57 45.13 23.62
C LEU A 312 -61.86 44.43 24.79
N LEU A 313 -62.53 43.48 25.44
CA LEU A 313 -62.00 42.68 26.55
C LEU A 313 -62.01 41.18 26.16
N PRO A 314 -60.92 40.67 25.58
CA PRO A 314 -60.81 39.26 25.23
C PRO A 314 -60.65 38.39 26.48
N PHE A 315 -61.64 37.55 26.77
CA PHE A 315 -61.67 36.60 27.90
C PHE A 315 -62.08 35.20 27.42
N GLY A 316 -61.42 34.70 26.36
CA GLY A 316 -61.73 33.40 25.78
C GLY A 316 -63.20 33.31 25.35
N SER A 317 -63.89 32.22 25.74
CA SER A 317 -65.31 32.02 25.45
C SER A 317 -66.25 32.98 26.18
N GLN A 318 -65.77 33.79 27.12
CA GLN A 318 -66.56 34.80 27.84
C GLN A 318 -66.10 36.23 27.52
N SER A 319 -65.66 36.44 26.28
CA SER A 319 -65.23 37.77 25.83
C SER A 319 -66.34 38.80 25.93
N CYS A 320 -65.97 40.05 26.22
CA CYS A 320 -66.89 41.16 26.50
C CYS A 320 -66.43 42.46 25.82
N ILE A 321 -67.33 43.42 25.74
CA ILE A 321 -67.05 44.80 25.33
C ILE A 321 -67.52 45.75 26.40
N GLU A 322 -66.68 46.70 26.79
CA GLU A 322 -67.00 47.75 27.74
C GLU A 322 -67.32 49.04 26.97
N ASP A 323 -68.49 49.64 27.20
CA ASP A 323 -68.80 51.02 26.79
C ASP A 323 -68.23 51.97 27.84
N ILE A 324 -67.23 52.76 27.44
CA ILE A 324 -66.50 53.71 28.27
C ILE A 324 -67.39 54.88 28.69
N VAL A 325 -68.39 55.24 27.88
CA VAL A 325 -69.28 56.39 28.14
C VAL A 325 -70.37 56.00 29.15
N GLU A 326 -70.95 54.81 28.99
CA GLU A 326 -72.01 54.33 29.89
C GLU A 326 -71.47 53.49 31.07
N ASN A 327 -70.18 53.17 31.07
CA ASN A 327 -69.51 52.25 32.00
C ASN A 327 -70.25 50.91 32.15
N LYS A 328 -70.72 50.36 31.02
CA LYS A 328 -71.47 49.11 30.93
C LYS A 328 -70.70 48.07 30.16
N VAL A 329 -70.69 46.85 30.68
CA VAL A 329 -70.06 45.69 30.03
C VAL A 329 -71.13 44.87 29.31
N TYR A 330 -70.97 44.73 28.00
CA TYR A 330 -71.80 43.90 27.13
C TYR A 330 -71.08 42.57 26.84
N PRO A 331 -71.70 41.42 27.16
CA PRO A 331 -71.12 40.12 26.86
C PRO A 331 -71.16 39.85 25.35
N LEU A 332 -70.10 39.25 24.81
CA LEU A 332 -70.04 38.65 23.46
C LEU A 332 -70.21 37.13 23.51
N TYR A 333 -70.90 36.63 24.53
CA TYR A 333 -71.21 35.22 24.68
C TYR A 333 -72.69 35.04 25.02
N GLY A 334 -73.24 33.92 24.60
CA GLY A 334 -74.62 33.53 24.77
C GLY A 334 -74.79 32.16 25.42
N SER A 335 -75.92 31.93 26.07
CA SER A 335 -76.29 30.62 26.61
C SER A 335 -77.79 30.38 26.43
N GLY A 336 -78.24 29.57 25.45
CA GLY A 336 -79.66 29.18 25.36
C GLY A 336 -80.24 28.94 23.95
N GLY A 337 -81.55 28.74 23.79
CA GLY A 337 -82.20 28.50 22.49
C GLY A 337 -82.76 29.78 21.84
N PHE A 338 -82.76 29.88 20.50
CA PHE A 338 -83.01 31.10 19.70
C PHE A 338 -84.37 31.80 19.91
N ARG A 339 -85.33 31.21 20.66
CA ARG A 339 -86.75 31.58 20.54
C ARG A 339 -87.44 32.38 21.64
N PHE A 340 -87.01 32.48 22.91
CA PHE A 340 -87.90 33.22 23.86
C PHE A 340 -87.34 34.03 25.04
N LEU A 341 -86.05 34.01 25.39
CA LEU A 341 -85.55 34.83 26.52
C LEU A 341 -84.07 35.22 26.33
N TRP A 342 -83.73 35.90 25.24
CA TRP A 342 -82.36 36.40 25.05
C TRP A 342 -82.19 37.79 25.64
N ASP A 343 -81.16 37.93 26.46
CA ASP A 343 -80.70 39.19 27.03
C ASP A 343 -80.31 40.13 25.89
N ALA A 344 -81.01 41.27 25.76
CA ALA A 344 -80.70 42.30 24.77
C ALA A 344 -79.21 42.73 24.83
N LYS A 345 -78.54 42.48 25.96
CA LYS A 345 -77.11 42.71 26.16
C LYS A 345 -76.21 42.00 25.15
N PHE A 346 -76.52 40.78 24.70
CA PHE A 346 -75.69 40.11 23.68
C PHE A 346 -75.84 40.77 22.31
N ASP A 347 -77.06 41.17 21.94
CA ASP A 347 -77.30 41.95 20.72
C ASP A 347 -76.60 43.32 20.77
N PHE A 348 -76.63 44.00 21.92
CA PHE A 348 -75.86 45.24 22.12
C PHE A 348 -74.35 44.99 22.04
N GLY A 349 -73.85 43.88 22.58
CA GLY A 349 -72.46 43.47 22.45
C GLY A 349 -72.04 43.29 20.99
N MET A 350 -72.81 42.53 20.21
CA MET A 350 -72.53 42.30 18.79
C MET A 350 -72.59 43.59 17.95
N VAL A 351 -73.54 44.49 18.24
CA VAL A 351 -73.62 45.80 17.56
C VAL A 351 -72.42 46.68 17.92
N SER A 352 -72.00 46.69 19.19
CA SER A 352 -70.83 47.44 19.65
C SER A 352 -69.54 46.88 19.03
N PHE A 353 -69.45 45.56 18.87
CA PHE A 353 -68.35 44.92 18.14
C PHE A 353 -68.31 45.35 16.68
N LEU A 354 -69.47 45.37 16.01
CA LEU A 354 -69.57 45.78 14.62
C LEU A 354 -69.19 47.27 14.44
N ASP A 355 -69.51 48.12 15.41
CA ASP A 355 -69.08 49.51 15.42
C ASP A 355 -67.55 49.64 15.55
N CYS A 356 -66.92 48.85 16.43
CA CYS A 356 -65.46 48.78 16.50
C CYS A 356 -64.85 48.35 15.16
N LEU A 357 -65.42 47.33 14.52
CA LEU A 357 -64.98 46.86 13.21
C LEU A 357 -65.19 47.91 12.10
N GLN A 358 -66.26 48.70 12.19
CA GLN A 358 -66.52 49.81 11.29
C GLN A 358 -65.50 50.95 11.46
N GLN A 359 -65.15 51.30 12.71
CA GLN A 359 -64.09 52.27 12.98
C GLN A 359 -62.73 51.79 12.45
N PHE A 360 -62.46 50.49 12.58
CA PHE A 360 -61.28 49.87 11.97
C PHE A 360 -61.30 49.99 10.44
N GLN A 361 -62.41 49.65 9.79
CA GLN A 361 -62.60 49.82 8.35
C GLN A 361 -62.36 51.28 7.92
N GLN A 362 -62.94 52.24 8.62
CA GLN A 362 -62.79 53.66 8.29
C GLN A 362 -61.35 54.14 8.43
N LYS A 363 -60.58 53.67 9.42
CA LYS A 363 -59.17 54.01 9.55
C LYS A 363 -58.33 53.39 8.43
N VAL A 364 -58.62 52.14 8.05
CA VAL A 364 -57.94 51.44 6.95
C VAL A 364 -58.22 52.12 5.60
N GLU A 365 -59.47 52.48 5.32
CA GLU A 365 -59.87 53.15 4.07
C GLU A 365 -59.52 54.66 4.08
N GLY A 366 -59.53 55.31 5.24
CA GLY A 366 -59.25 56.73 5.43
C GLY A 366 -57.76 57.08 5.44
N GLY A 367 -56.91 56.18 5.93
CA GLY A 367 -55.45 56.33 5.90
C GLY A 367 -54.82 56.30 4.50
N GLN A 368 -55.63 56.06 3.45
CA GLN A 368 -55.20 56.14 2.05
C GLN A 368 -55.43 57.53 1.41
N LYS A 369 -56.07 58.48 2.10
CA LYS A 369 -56.43 59.80 1.53
C LYS A 369 -55.44 60.93 1.87
N SER A 370 -54.46 60.71 2.74
CA SER A 370 -53.44 61.70 3.08
C SER A 370 -52.16 61.45 2.29
N GLU A 371 -51.85 62.37 1.37
CA GLU A 371 -50.52 62.79 0.89
C GLU A 371 -49.44 61.70 0.88
N ASP A 372 -49.46 60.81 -0.12
CA ASP A 372 -48.33 60.70 -1.05
C ASP A 372 -48.64 59.72 -2.17
N ASP A 373 -48.17 60.13 -3.34
CA ASP A 373 -48.39 59.58 -4.66
C ASP A 373 -47.80 58.17 -4.82
N THR A 374 -48.31 57.45 -5.83
CA THR A 374 -47.88 56.14 -6.36
C THR A 374 -48.30 54.84 -5.63
N GLY A 375 -49.37 54.21 -6.14
CA GLY A 375 -49.43 52.74 -6.28
C GLY A 375 -50.12 51.91 -5.17
N ARG A 376 -50.61 52.51 -4.08
CA ARG A 376 -51.38 51.76 -3.07
C ARG A 376 -52.80 51.53 -3.56
N LEU A 377 -53.07 50.32 -4.04
CA LEU A 377 -54.41 49.79 -4.39
C LEU A 377 -55.50 50.38 -3.49
N ASN A 378 -56.53 50.98 -4.10
CA ASN A 378 -57.76 51.43 -3.42
C ASN A 378 -58.38 50.23 -2.69
N PHE A 379 -58.00 50.04 -1.43
CA PHE A 379 -58.42 48.89 -0.67
C PHE A 379 -59.74 49.22 -0.02
N GLN A 380 -60.77 48.46 -0.38
CA GLN A 380 -62.10 48.63 0.17
C GLN A 380 -62.62 47.30 0.67
N PHE A 381 -63.24 47.31 1.86
CA PHE A 381 -63.84 46.10 2.38
C PHE A 381 -65.04 45.68 1.52
N PRO A 382 -65.23 44.36 1.29
CA PRO A 382 -66.26 43.86 0.39
C PRO A 382 -67.68 44.15 0.91
N TYR A 383 -67.90 44.10 2.23
CA TYR A 383 -69.19 44.31 2.84
C TYR A 383 -69.22 45.62 3.65
N ARG A 384 -70.23 46.46 3.44
CA ARG A 384 -70.38 47.72 4.18
C ARG A 384 -71.09 47.45 5.50
N MET A 385 -70.64 48.08 6.58
CA MET A 385 -71.23 47.93 7.91
C MET A 385 -71.85 49.25 8.34
N GLU A 386 -73.09 49.21 8.83
CA GLU A 386 -73.79 50.39 9.34
C GLU A 386 -74.82 50.00 10.41
N ARG A 387 -74.74 50.64 11.58
CA ARG A 387 -75.75 50.56 12.67
C ARG A 387 -76.23 49.12 13.01
N GLY A 388 -75.29 48.17 13.13
CA GLY A 388 -75.63 46.77 13.49
C GLY A 388 -76.17 45.93 12.34
N ARG A 389 -76.00 46.38 11.09
CA ARG A 389 -76.34 45.65 9.87
C ARG A 389 -75.17 45.65 8.90
N ILE A 390 -75.09 44.61 8.07
CA ILE A 390 -74.05 44.41 7.07
C ILE A 390 -74.71 44.32 5.69
N GLU A 391 -74.30 45.20 4.77
CA GLU A 391 -74.77 45.25 3.39
C GLU A 391 -73.91 44.37 2.49
N ASP A 392 -74.58 43.49 1.74
CA ASP A 392 -73.98 42.82 0.60
C ASP A 392 -74.14 43.67 -0.66
N ARG A 393 -73.02 44.18 -1.20
CA ARG A 393 -73.01 45.05 -2.38
C ARG A 393 -73.58 44.38 -3.62
N ALA A 394 -73.45 43.06 -3.73
CA ALA A 394 -73.93 42.31 -4.89
C ALA A 394 -75.45 42.18 -4.88
N THR A 395 -76.06 41.97 -3.72
CA THR A 395 -77.51 41.76 -3.57
C THR A 395 -78.27 42.99 -3.09
N ARG A 396 -77.57 44.06 -2.65
CA ARG A 396 -78.12 45.27 -2.03
C ARG A 396 -79.02 44.98 -0.81
N GLN A 397 -78.82 43.82 -0.18
CA GLN A 397 -79.58 43.40 1.00
C GLN A 397 -78.79 43.68 2.28
N TRP A 398 -79.51 44.09 3.32
CA TRP A 398 -78.98 44.33 4.65
C TRP A 398 -79.29 43.15 5.57
N TYR A 399 -78.25 42.56 6.14
CA TYR A 399 -78.37 41.48 7.11
C TYR A 399 -78.04 42.01 8.51
N SER A 400 -78.92 41.76 9.49
CA SER A 400 -78.67 42.21 10.86
C SER A 400 -77.80 41.22 11.62
N ILE A 401 -76.92 41.76 12.48
CA ILE A 401 -76.12 40.95 13.41
C ILE A 401 -76.88 40.62 14.70
N LYS A 402 -78.04 41.26 14.94
CA LYS A 402 -78.90 41.00 16.09
C LYS A 402 -79.61 39.66 15.92
N ILE A 403 -79.84 38.95 17.03
CA ILE A 403 -80.66 37.74 17.07
C ILE A 403 -82.14 38.11 17.20
N GLN A 404 -82.46 39.18 17.94
CA GLN A 404 -83.85 39.61 18.10
C GLN A 404 -84.49 40.01 16.75
N PHE A 405 -85.69 39.48 16.51
CA PHE A 405 -86.46 39.67 15.28
C PHE A 405 -85.72 39.28 13.99
N ASN A 406 -84.79 38.33 14.07
CA ASN A 406 -84.00 37.84 12.94
C ASN A 406 -84.19 36.33 12.72
N SER A 407 -83.82 35.82 11.55
CA SER A 407 -83.74 34.38 11.31
C SER A 407 -82.33 33.84 11.56
N GLU A 408 -82.21 32.58 11.99
CA GLU A 408 -80.93 31.90 12.19
C GLU A 408 -80.05 31.94 10.92
N GLU A 409 -80.66 31.84 9.74
CA GLU A 409 -79.98 31.88 8.44
C GLU A 409 -79.43 33.28 8.11
N GLN A 410 -80.22 34.34 8.30
CA GLN A 410 -79.80 35.72 8.06
C GLN A 410 -78.72 36.15 9.05
N TRP A 411 -78.85 35.74 10.31
CA TRP A 411 -77.84 35.95 11.34
C TRP A 411 -76.52 35.27 10.98
N THR A 412 -76.56 33.98 10.61
CA THR A 412 -75.35 33.25 10.19
C THR A 412 -74.69 33.88 8.96
N LYS A 413 -75.48 34.37 8.00
CA LYS A 413 -74.97 35.07 6.83
C LYS A 413 -74.30 36.40 7.21
N ALA A 414 -74.86 37.16 8.15
CA ALA A 414 -74.24 38.38 8.68
C ALA A 414 -72.88 38.07 9.34
N LEU A 415 -72.80 37.03 10.18
CA LEU A 415 -71.55 36.63 10.82
C LEU A 415 -70.48 36.18 9.81
N LYS A 416 -70.89 35.45 8.76
CA LYS A 416 -70.00 35.08 7.66
C LYS A 416 -69.42 36.30 6.94
N PHE A 417 -70.24 37.32 6.67
CA PHE A 417 -69.78 38.56 6.06
C PHE A 417 -68.86 39.36 6.98
N MET A 418 -69.16 39.40 8.28
CA MET A 418 -68.28 40.01 9.27
C MET A 418 -66.90 39.32 9.31
N LEU A 419 -66.85 37.99 9.34
CA LEU A 419 -65.60 37.23 9.28
C LEU A 419 -64.85 37.44 7.97
N THR A 420 -65.58 37.62 6.87
CA THR A 420 -64.97 37.93 5.59
C THR A 420 -64.32 39.31 5.62
N ASN A 421 -65.00 40.34 6.16
CA ASN A 421 -64.39 41.64 6.37
C ASN A 421 -63.14 41.55 7.25
N LEU A 422 -63.20 40.82 8.38
CA LEU A 422 -62.02 40.59 9.22
C LEU A 422 -60.87 39.93 8.45
N LYS A 423 -61.15 38.93 7.60
CA LYS A 423 -60.14 38.28 6.75
C LYS A 423 -59.47 39.26 5.78
N TRP A 424 -60.25 40.14 5.16
CA TRP A 424 -59.73 41.21 4.32
C TRP A 424 -58.87 42.19 5.14
N GLY A 425 -59.28 42.51 6.37
CA GLY A 425 -58.49 43.30 7.31
C GLY A 425 -57.14 42.65 7.66
N VAL A 426 -57.13 41.34 7.92
CA VAL A 426 -55.88 40.58 8.14
C VAL A 426 -54.98 40.63 6.90
N ALA A 427 -55.54 40.42 5.71
CA ALA A 427 -54.78 40.44 4.46
C ALA A 427 -54.15 41.82 4.21
N TRP A 428 -54.88 42.91 4.48
CA TRP A 428 -54.34 44.26 4.37
C TRP A 428 -53.20 44.51 5.36
N VAL A 429 -53.40 44.15 6.62
CA VAL A 429 -52.40 44.28 7.69
C VAL A 429 -51.16 43.41 7.41
N ALA A 430 -51.32 42.31 6.69
CA ALA A 430 -50.23 41.46 6.22
C ALA A 430 -49.47 42.11 5.05
N ALA A 431 -50.21 42.66 4.09
CA ALA A 431 -49.65 43.35 2.93
C ALA A 431 -48.82 44.58 3.32
N GLN A 432 -49.24 45.31 4.36
CA GLN A 432 -48.45 46.41 4.92
C GLN A 432 -47.09 45.95 5.47
N ASN A 433 -47.03 44.78 6.10
CA ASN A 433 -45.77 44.24 6.64
C ASN A 433 -44.85 43.66 5.57
N SER A 434 -45.38 43.28 4.41
CA SER A 434 -44.58 42.78 3.28
C SER A 434 -43.95 43.88 2.43
N LEU A 435 -44.36 45.14 2.62
CA LEU A 435 -43.64 46.29 2.10
C LEU A 435 -42.49 46.58 3.06
N PRO A 436 -41.23 46.37 2.63
CA PRO A 436 -40.11 46.75 3.45
C PRO A 436 -40.20 48.25 3.71
N GLU A 437 -39.95 48.67 4.96
CA GLU A 437 -39.24 49.91 5.21
C GLU A 437 -37.96 49.87 4.37
N LEU A 438 -38.03 50.39 3.15
CA LEU A 438 -36.89 50.94 2.45
C LEU A 438 -36.62 52.28 3.13
N LEU A 439 -35.83 52.25 4.20
CA LEU A 439 -35.00 53.36 4.66
C LEU A 439 -33.84 52.79 5.49
#